data_AF-A0A6L7TK42-F1
#
_entry.id   AF-A0A6L7TK42-F1
#
_cell.length_a   1.000
_cell.length_b   1.000
_cell.length_c   1.000
_cell.angle_alpha   90.00
_cell.angle_beta   90.00
_cell.angle_gamma   90.00
#
_symmetry.space_group_name_H-M   'P 1'
#
loop_
_entity.id
_entity.type
_entity.pdbx_description
1 polymer ?
#
loop_
_entity_poly.entity_id
_entity_poly.type
_entity_poly.pdbx_seq_one_letter_code
_entity_poly.pdbx_strand_id
1 'polypeptide(L)'
;MPVVKPPVPALRLLLLIATLVAVSVAFVQSGVHAAGGAIQVLEMRQQVNFPDGVALTLTAESDTDIVEVRVYFRAAGSRKWGYAYADFEPGSRVVATRSIPANEAAYLAPGVDVEYFYQIRDAHGAVLKTERSIVEYLDDRFDWRRVNIGTLELVYHDISDGRVAGAARELSRDLQRVVDLLQFEPRKTFKGVIYNSYADANAVFPVQSQTTTDHGTFAGYAFPEQGVFVGQGLDRRIIVHESTHLLFREALGEKALDVPAWLDEGFATFSEPNERIRGRGELYGRTPPLRSMNRVSGTPRTIPFFYYKSVSVVAYLIEEYGEDNFRRMLDELRKGRVIEDALLNVYGFDVDGLDRRWAGLPVEPAATPAPTVPRSIIATQELEPLATVPLGPSGNKGEASEGSPLDGIPPGPAAVQDDDSPVSAVTTEPAQPQPSPPVRGQPQRDEPSPFVFIDVWVLAGVASLAVAAVGFRFIYRRLRRNSQDNYDSTADWDDWDC
;
A
#
# COMPACT_ATOMS: atom_id res chain seq x y z
N MET A 1 5.05 33.89 88.25
CA MET A 1 4.79 33.79 86.80
C MET A 1 4.44 32.34 86.48
N PRO A 2 3.24 32.04 85.98
CA PRO A 2 2.82 30.65 85.75
C PRO A 2 3.36 30.13 84.42
N VAL A 3 3.88 28.89 84.45
CA VAL A 3 4.27 28.12 83.26
C VAL A 3 3.00 27.56 82.64
N VAL A 4 2.63 28.09 81.48
CA VAL A 4 1.48 27.60 80.69
C VAL A 4 1.85 26.25 80.09
N LYS A 5 1.24 25.16 80.59
CA LYS A 5 1.31 23.85 79.94
C LYS A 5 0.49 23.93 78.63
N PRO A 6 1.04 23.51 77.48
CA PRO A 6 0.28 23.50 76.24
C PRO A 6 -0.88 22.50 76.34
N PRO A 7 -2.03 22.78 75.71
CA PRO A 7 -3.20 21.96 75.83
C PRO A 7 -2.97 20.61 75.12
N VAL A 8 -3.25 19.53 75.85
CA VAL A 8 -3.14 18.12 75.44
C VAL A 8 -3.75 17.76 74.06
N PRO A 9 -4.80 18.42 73.51
CA PRO A 9 -5.34 18.06 72.19
C PRO A 9 -4.42 18.43 71.01
N ALA A 10 -3.57 19.45 71.13
CA ALA A 10 -2.67 19.85 70.03
C ALA A 10 -1.58 18.80 69.76
N LEU A 11 -1.07 18.16 70.81
CA LEU A 11 -0.06 17.11 70.70
C LEU A 11 -0.64 15.81 70.10
N ARG A 12 -1.89 15.49 70.42
CA ARG A 12 -2.60 14.33 69.84
C ARG A 12 -2.89 14.52 68.36
N LEU A 13 -3.27 15.74 67.95
CA LEU A 13 -3.50 16.07 66.54
C LEU A 13 -2.20 16.00 65.72
N LEU A 14 -1.10 16.50 66.26
CA LEU A 14 0.23 16.41 65.64
C LEU A 14 0.70 14.95 65.48
N LEU A 15 0.48 14.10 66.48
CA LEU A 15 0.81 12.67 66.41
C LEU A 15 -0.04 11.93 65.37
N LEU A 16 -1.33 12.29 65.23
CA LEU A 16 -2.24 11.71 64.24
C LEU A 16 -1.86 12.12 62.82
N ILE A 17 -1.49 13.39 62.60
CA ILE A 17 -1.01 13.87 61.31
C ILE A 17 0.34 13.20 60.98
N ALA A 18 1.25 13.09 61.94
CA ALA A 18 2.54 12.42 61.75
C ALA A 18 2.38 10.93 61.41
N THR A 19 1.44 10.23 62.03
CA THR A 19 1.14 8.83 61.67
C THR A 19 0.46 8.72 60.31
N LEU A 20 -0.46 9.61 59.96
CA LEU A 20 -1.09 9.62 58.65
C LEU A 20 -0.06 9.87 57.54
N VAL A 21 0.87 10.81 57.74
CA VAL A 21 1.98 11.08 56.81
C VAL A 21 2.94 9.90 56.74
N ALA A 22 3.28 9.27 57.86
CA ALA A 22 4.14 8.08 57.87
C ALA A 22 3.51 6.89 57.12
N VAL A 23 2.20 6.68 57.29
CA VAL A 23 1.45 5.65 56.54
C VAL A 23 1.38 6.02 55.05
N SER A 24 1.17 7.31 54.73
CA SER A 24 1.17 7.79 53.33
C SER A 24 2.53 7.58 52.65
N VAL A 25 3.63 7.84 53.34
CA VAL A 25 4.99 7.64 52.83
C VAL A 25 5.32 6.15 52.69
N ALA A 26 4.84 5.29 53.60
CA ALA A 26 5.01 3.84 53.50
C ALA A 26 4.24 3.24 52.31
N PHE A 27 3.08 3.81 51.93
CA PHE A 27 2.33 3.40 50.74
C PHE A 27 2.90 3.94 49.42
N VAL A 28 3.65 5.05 49.44
CA VAL A 28 4.35 5.57 48.24
C VAL A 28 5.65 4.81 47.97
N GLN A 29 6.27 4.20 49.00
CA GLN A 29 7.46 3.35 48.84
C GLN A 29 7.16 1.89 48.48
N SER A 30 5.89 1.47 48.51
CA SER A 30 5.46 0.23 47.84
C SER A 30 5.25 0.51 46.34
N GLY A 31 6.28 1.06 45.70
CA GLY A 31 6.49 0.81 44.29
C GLY A 31 6.55 -0.71 44.16
N VAL A 32 5.59 -1.28 43.46
CA VAL A 32 5.66 -2.66 43.01
C VAL A 32 6.93 -2.76 42.17
N HIS A 33 8.05 -3.10 42.81
CA HIS A 33 9.15 -3.71 42.12
C HIS A 33 8.59 -5.01 41.58
N ALA A 34 8.26 -5.03 40.30
CA ALA A 34 8.05 -6.27 39.57
C ALA A 34 9.31 -7.10 39.79
N ALA A 35 9.23 -8.08 40.69
CA ALA A 35 10.30 -9.02 40.98
C ALA A 35 10.28 -10.14 39.92
N GLY A 36 10.34 -9.76 38.65
CA GLY A 36 10.74 -10.61 37.54
C GLY A 36 11.97 -9.96 36.94
N GLY A 37 13.08 -10.68 36.85
CA GLY A 37 14.29 -10.17 36.20
C GLY A 37 14.02 -9.63 34.81
N ALA A 38 14.88 -8.71 34.38
CA ALA A 38 14.75 -8.09 33.08
C ALA A 38 14.83 -9.18 31.99
N ILE A 39 13.85 -9.20 31.09
CA ILE A 39 13.93 -9.95 29.84
C ILE A 39 15.25 -9.58 29.15
N GLN A 40 16.01 -10.57 28.69
CA GLN A 40 17.27 -10.38 27.97
C GLN A 40 17.19 -11.03 26.59
N VAL A 41 17.65 -10.29 25.58
CA VAL A 41 17.81 -10.83 24.23
C VAL A 41 19.23 -11.34 24.09
N LEU A 42 19.35 -12.63 23.74
CA LEU A 42 20.64 -13.31 23.59
C LEU A 42 21.13 -13.28 22.14
N GLU A 43 20.23 -13.46 21.17
CA GLU A 43 20.57 -13.48 19.74
C GLU A 43 19.37 -13.01 18.92
N MET A 44 19.66 -12.24 17.86
CA MET A 44 18.74 -11.98 16.75
C MET A 44 19.44 -12.43 15.47
N ARG A 45 18.80 -13.33 14.72
CA ARG A 45 19.28 -13.82 13.43
C ARG A 45 18.26 -13.54 12.34
N GLN A 46 18.76 -13.20 11.16
CA GLN A 46 17.98 -12.97 9.96
C GLN A 46 18.56 -13.80 8.81
N GLN A 47 17.69 -14.37 7.98
CA GLN A 47 18.07 -15.10 6.79
C GLN A 47 17.11 -14.74 5.66
N VAL A 48 17.66 -14.27 4.55
CA VAL A 48 16.90 -14.08 3.31
C VAL A 48 16.77 -15.43 2.63
N ASN A 49 15.54 -15.81 2.30
CA ASN A 49 15.21 -17.00 1.52
C ASN A 49 14.50 -16.51 0.26
N PHE A 50 15.27 -16.06 -0.74
CA PHE A 50 14.68 -15.48 -1.93
C PHE A 50 14.12 -16.58 -2.86
N PRO A 51 12.91 -16.45 -3.44
CA PRO A 51 11.97 -15.32 -3.38
C PRO A 51 10.87 -15.46 -2.30
N ASP A 52 11.01 -16.39 -1.36
CA ASP A 52 9.95 -16.73 -0.39
C ASP A 52 9.80 -15.69 0.74
N GLY A 53 10.87 -14.99 1.10
CA GLY A 53 10.85 -13.89 2.07
C GLY A 53 12.03 -13.90 3.03
N VAL A 54 11.79 -13.44 4.27
CA VAL A 54 12.83 -13.33 5.30
C VAL A 54 12.44 -14.13 6.54
N ALA A 55 13.30 -15.09 6.92
CA ALA A 55 13.19 -15.81 8.18
C ALA A 55 13.90 -15.04 9.29
N LEU A 56 13.19 -14.78 10.39
CA LEU A 56 13.68 -14.09 11.56
C LEU A 56 13.65 -15.03 12.77
N THR A 57 14.75 -15.05 13.53
CA THR A 57 14.89 -15.86 14.74
C THR A 57 15.35 -14.97 15.89
N LEU A 58 14.71 -15.14 17.05
CA LEU A 58 15.03 -14.46 18.30
C LEU A 58 15.30 -15.51 19.38
N THR A 59 16.43 -15.39 20.07
CA THR A 59 16.69 -16.12 21.31
C THR A 59 16.63 -15.13 22.48
N ALA A 60 15.77 -15.40 23.46
CA ALA A 60 15.60 -14.54 24.63
C ALA A 60 15.39 -15.37 25.90
N GLU A 61 15.68 -14.77 27.04
CA GLU A 61 15.45 -15.35 28.36
C GLU A 61 14.88 -14.33 29.35
N SER A 62 14.22 -14.83 30.39
CA SER A 62 13.64 -14.05 31.48
C SER A 62 13.56 -14.94 32.73
N ASP A 63 13.48 -14.32 33.91
CA ASP A 63 13.27 -15.05 35.18
C ASP A 63 11.88 -15.71 35.24
N THR A 64 10.96 -15.28 34.38
CA THR A 64 9.65 -15.91 34.21
C THR A 64 9.37 -16.28 32.77
N ASP A 65 8.38 -17.14 32.56
CA ASP A 65 8.06 -17.63 31.23
C ASP A 65 7.76 -16.47 30.29
N ILE A 66 8.51 -16.42 29.18
CA ILE A 66 8.15 -15.59 28.05
C ILE A 66 6.90 -16.22 27.44
N VAL A 67 5.83 -15.43 27.35
CA VAL A 67 4.51 -15.91 26.88
C VAL A 67 4.09 -15.25 25.58
N GLU A 68 4.80 -14.20 25.14
CA GLU A 68 4.54 -13.57 23.85
C GLU A 68 5.81 -12.97 23.24
N VAL A 69 5.99 -13.23 21.95
CA VAL A 69 6.96 -12.54 21.09
C VAL A 69 6.22 -12.05 19.85
N ARG A 70 6.19 -10.72 19.65
CA ARG A 70 5.68 -10.09 18.43
C ARG A 70 6.84 -9.49 17.65
N VAL A 71 6.86 -9.71 16.34
CA VAL A 71 7.72 -8.98 15.42
C VAL A 71 6.91 -7.89 14.73
N TYR A 72 7.45 -6.69 14.68
CA TYR A 72 6.95 -5.60 13.85
C TYR A 72 7.91 -5.40 12.69
N PHE A 73 7.39 -5.24 11.48
CA PHE A 73 8.22 -5.10 10.28
C PHE A 73 7.61 -4.15 9.25
N ARG A 74 8.45 -3.61 8.37
CA ARG A 74 8.06 -2.81 7.21
C ARG A 74 9.18 -2.79 6.17
N ALA A 75 8.85 -2.52 4.91
CA ALA A 75 9.84 -1.98 3.97
C ALA A 75 10.32 -0.62 4.48
N ALA A 76 11.63 -0.37 4.44
CA ALA A 76 12.24 0.88 4.82
C ALA A 76 11.62 2.02 4.01
N GLY A 77 11.30 3.12 4.68
CA GLY A 77 10.57 4.24 4.07
C GLY A 77 9.03 4.12 4.07
N SER A 78 8.46 2.92 4.23
CA SER A 78 7.01 2.76 4.42
C SER A 78 6.56 3.32 5.77
N ARG A 79 5.39 3.96 5.81
CA ARG A 79 4.81 4.45 7.06
C ARG A 79 4.08 3.38 7.88
N LYS A 80 3.68 2.29 7.22
CA LYS A 80 2.82 1.28 7.83
C LYS A 80 3.68 0.14 8.36
N TRP A 81 3.59 -0.10 9.66
CA TRP A 81 4.15 -1.29 10.30
C TRP A 81 3.15 -2.43 10.20
N GLY A 82 3.60 -3.57 9.68
CA GLY A 82 2.96 -4.87 9.91
C GLY A 82 3.43 -5.46 11.23
N TYR A 83 2.67 -6.42 11.76
CA TYR A 83 3.13 -7.22 12.89
C TYR A 83 2.66 -8.67 12.77
N ALA A 84 3.41 -9.58 13.39
CA ALA A 84 3.05 -10.98 13.51
C ALA A 84 3.54 -11.55 14.85
N TYR A 85 2.86 -12.58 15.34
CA TYR A 85 3.34 -13.38 16.47
C TYR A 85 4.38 -14.38 15.97
N ALA A 86 5.46 -14.53 16.72
CA ALA A 86 6.46 -15.55 16.46
C ALA A 86 6.03 -16.89 17.06
N ASP A 87 6.48 -17.97 16.44
CA ASP A 87 6.21 -19.34 16.84
C ASP A 87 7.27 -19.81 17.84
N PHE A 88 6.85 -20.24 19.03
CA PHE A 88 7.71 -20.79 20.09
C PHE A 88 6.87 -21.44 21.19
N GLU A 89 7.51 -22.28 22.00
CA GLU A 89 6.93 -22.79 23.26
C GLU A 89 7.26 -21.85 24.42
N PRO A 90 6.27 -21.41 25.22
CA PRO A 90 6.52 -20.56 26.40
C PRO A 90 7.51 -21.18 27.38
N GLY A 91 8.37 -20.35 27.96
CA GLY A 91 9.36 -20.78 28.94
C GLY A 91 10.31 -19.65 29.33
N SER A 92 11.13 -19.88 30.37
CA SER A 92 12.13 -18.91 30.84
C SER A 92 13.23 -18.61 29.81
N ARG A 93 13.44 -19.51 28.84
CA ARG A 93 14.30 -19.29 27.68
C ARG A 93 13.63 -19.82 26.43
N VAL A 94 13.53 -18.97 25.40
CA VAL A 94 12.79 -19.28 24.18
C VAL A 94 13.66 -19.04 22.95
N VAL A 95 13.40 -19.83 21.91
CA VAL A 95 13.82 -19.57 20.54
C VAL A 95 12.56 -19.37 19.73
N ALA A 96 12.29 -18.12 19.34
CA ALA A 96 11.10 -17.74 18.60
C ALA A 96 11.44 -17.46 17.15
N THR A 97 10.62 -17.99 16.25
CA THR A 97 10.83 -17.86 14.81
C THR A 97 9.64 -17.19 14.14
N ARG A 98 9.91 -16.41 13.10
CA ARG A 98 8.86 -15.88 12.24
C ARG A 98 9.38 -15.63 10.83
N SER A 99 8.61 -16.05 9.83
CA SER A 99 8.84 -15.65 8.44
C SER A 99 7.99 -14.44 8.06
N ILE A 100 8.63 -13.46 7.43
CA ILE A 100 7.99 -12.37 6.69
C ILE A 100 7.88 -12.84 5.24
N PRO A 101 6.68 -13.22 4.75
CA PRO A 101 6.51 -13.73 3.40
C PRO A 101 6.66 -12.59 2.36
N ALA A 102 7.31 -12.90 1.24
CA ALA A 102 7.36 -12.03 0.07
C ALA A 102 6.47 -12.63 -1.05
N ASN A 103 5.15 -12.46 -0.92
CA ASN A 103 4.17 -12.97 -1.88
C ASN A 103 3.41 -11.82 -2.57
N GLU A 104 2.51 -12.11 -3.51
CA GLU A 104 1.74 -11.07 -4.22
C GLU A 104 0.96 -10.12 -3.30
N ALA A 105 0.48 -10.60 -2.15
CA ALA A 105 -0.26 -9.77 -1.19
C ALA A 105 0.65 -8.88 -0.34
N ALA A 106 1.94 -9.20 -0.24
CA ALA A 106 2.95 -8.51 0.55
C ALA A 106 4.29 -8.45 -0.21
N TYR A 107 4.26 -7.99 -1.46
CA TYR A 107 5.40 -8.04 -2.36
C TYR A 107 6.57 -7.21 -1.81
N LEU A 108 7.73 -7.83 -1.69
CA LEU A 108 9.00 -7.19 -1.37
C LEU A 108 9.81 -7.11 -2.65
N ALA A 109 10.14 -5.88 -3.08
CA ALA A 109 10.98 -5.70 -4.25
C ALA A 109 12.40 -6.21 -3.95
N PRO A 110 13.05 -6.94 -4.88
CA PRO A 110 14.47 -7.24 -4.78
C PRO A 110 15.29 -5.99 -4.44
N GLY A 111 16.10 -6.06 -3.40
CA GLY A 111 16.91 -4.96 -2.88
C GLY A 111 16.21 -4.08 -1.83
N VAL A 112 14.93 -4.31 -1.49
CA VAL A 112 14.28 -3.52 -0.42
C VAL A 112 14.92 -3.80 0.93
N ASP A 113 15.18 -2.75 1.70
CA ASP A 113 15.59 -2.87 3.09
C ASP A 113 14.34 -3.13 3.94
N VAL A 114 14.31 -4.21 4.71
CA VAL A 114 13.23 -4.53 5.63
C VAL A 114 13.66 -4.15 7.05
N GLU A 115 12.98 -3.16 7.61
CA GLU A 115 13.15 -2.76 9.01
C GLU A 115 12.26 -3.60 9.91
N TYR A 116 12.81 -4.13 11.01
CA TYR A 116 12.04 -4.89 11.98
C TYR A 116 12.51 -4.69 13.43
N PHE A 117 11.64 -4.98 14.40
CA PHE A 117 11.98 -5.07 15.83
C PHE A 117 11.04 -6.03 16.55
N TYR A 118 11.45 -6.53 17.71
CA TYR A 118 10.62 -7.39 18.55
C TYR A 118 10.02 -6.65 19.74
N GLN A 119 8.83 -7.07 20.14
CA GLN A 119 8.24 -6.81 21.45
C GLN A 119 8.01 -8.15 22.15
N ILE A 120 8.62 -8.31 23.32
CA ILE A 120 8.64 -9.55 24.12
C ILE A 120 7.86 -9.27 25.41
N ARG A 121 6.98 -10.18 25.82
CA ARG A 121 6.26 -10.09 27.09
C ARG A 121 6.39 -11.39 27.89
N ASP A 122 6.66 -11.27 29.18
CA ASP A 122 6.66 -12.39 30.13
C ASP A 122 5.33 -12.58 30.86
N ALA A 123 5.22 -13.66 31.63
CA ALA A 123 4.03 -14.02 32.38
C ALA A 123 3.67 -13.01 33.49
N HIS A 124 4.63 -12.24 33.99
CA HIS A 124 4.40 -11.16 34.95
C HIS A 124 4.03 -9.82 34.29
N GLY A 125 4.01 -9.77 32.96
CA GLY A 125 3.65 -8.59 32.19
C GLY A 125 4.79 -7.61 31.96
N ALA A 126 6.04 -7.96 32.26
CA ALA A 126 7.19 -7.18 31.84
C ALA A 126 7.27 -7.19 30.31
N VAL A 127 7.59 -6.04 29.71
CA VAL A 127 7.70 -5.89 28.26
C VAL A 127 9.06 -5.33 27.90
N LEU A 128 9.76 -6.02 26.99
CA LEU A 128 10.97 -5.51 26.36
C LEU A 128 10.71 -5.24 24.88
N LYS A 129 11.17 -4.11 24.39
CA LYS A 129 11.20 -3.78 22.96
C LYS A 129 12.66 -3.67 22.51
N THR A 130 13.01 -4.38 21.45
CA THR A 130 14.37 -4.32 20.90
C THR A 130 14.60 -3.03 20.13
N GLU A 131 15.88 -2.73 19.88
CA GLU A 131 16.24 -1.77 18.83
C GLU A 131 15.79 -2.30 17.46
N ARG A 132 15.77 -1.38 16.48
CA ARG A 132 15.42 -1.74 15.10
C ARG A 132 16.63 -2.37 14.41
N SER A 133 16.36 -3.44 13.69
CA SER A 133 17.31 -4.10 12.79
C SER A 133 16.86 -3.94 11.35
N ILE A 134 17.80 -4.05 10.42
CA ILE A 134 17.56 -3.96 8.99
C ILE A 134 18.12 -5.21 8.32
N VAL A 135 17.37 -5.76 7.37
CA VAL A 135 17.80 -6.83 6.48
C VAL A 135 17.45 -6.46 5.06
N GLU A 136 18.44 -6.49 4.17
CA GLU A 136 18.21 -6.26 2.75
C GLU A 136 17.65 -7.53 2.11
N TYR A 137 16.45 -7.44 1.54
CA TYR A 137 15.81 -8.53 0.82
C TYR A 137 16.34 -8.59 -0.62
N LEU A 138 17.51 -9.20 -0.80
CA LEU A 138 18.18 -9.34 -2.09
C LEU A 138 18.26 -10.80 -2.52
N ASP A 139 18.22 -11.01 -3.83
CA ASP A 139 18.30 -12.33 -4.47
C ASP A 139 19.65 -13.01 -4.18
N ASP A 140 19.62 -14.17 -3.55
CA ASP A 140 20.81 -14.89 -3.09
C ASP A 140 21.47 -15.76 -4.18
N ARG A 141 20.92 -15.75 -5.40
CA ARG A 141 21.46 -16.51 -6.54
C ARG A 141 22.71 -15.88 -7.17
N PHE A 142 23.00 -14.61 -6.88
CA PHE A 142 24.02 -13.84 -7.59
C PHE A 142 25.03 -13.16 -6.67
N ASP A 143 26.24 -12.92 -7.17
CA ASP A 143 27.26 -12.10 -6.52
C ASP A 143 27.09 -10.63 -6.94
N TRP A 144 26.40 -9.87 -6.10
CA TRP A 144 26.00 -8.49 -6.38
C TRP A 144 27.13 -7.49 -6.15
N ARG A 145 27.27 -6.57 -7.09
CA ARG A 145 28.18 -5.42 -7.04
C ARG A 145 27.37 -4.12 -7.01
N ARG A 146 27.99 -3.04 -6.55
CA ARG A 146 27.31 -1.78 -6.25
C ARG A 146 28.04 -0.57 -6.83
N VAL A 147 27.31 0.41 -7.34
CA VAL A 147 27.83 1.72 -7.73
C VAL A 147 26.86 2.82 -7.32
N ASN A 148 27.39 3.93 -6.80
CA ASN A 148 26.58 5.10 -6.45
C ASN A 148 26.58 6.14 -7.58
N ILE A 149 25.41 6.69 -7.88
CA ILE A 149 25.13 7.71 -8.89
C ILE A 149 24.26 8.78 -8.22
N GLY A 150 24.89 9.78 -7.60
CA GLY A 150 24.17 10.73 -6.76
C GLY A 150 23.50 10.01 -5.58
N THR A 151 22.17 10.12 -5.47
CA THR A 151 21.37 9.42 -4.46
C THR A 151 20.89 8.03 -4.89
N LEU A 152 21.20 7.58 -6.11
CA LEU A 152 20.87 6.23 -6.59
C LEU A 152 22.04 5.27 -6.35
N GLU A 153 21.81 4.18 -5.63
CA GLU A 153 22.68 3.00 -5.59
C GLU A 153 22.20 2.00 -6.65
N LEU A 154 23.02 1.72 -7.65
CA LEU A 154 22.76 0.62 -8.58
C LEU A 154 23.43 -0.66 -8.06
N VAL A 155 22.64 -1.72 -7.93
CA VAL A 155 23.08 -3.05 -7.53
C VAL A 155 22.97 -3.95 -8.76
N TYR A 156 24.06 -4.58 -9.18
CA TYR A 156 24.16 -5.30 -10.45
C TYR A 156 25.00 -6.57 -10.32
N HIS A 157 24.77 -7.55 -11.18
CA HIS A 157 25.58 -8.77 -11.27
C HIS A 157 26.03 -9.03 -12.71
N ASP A 158 27.10 -9.80 -12.89
CA ASP A 158 27.57 -10.30 -14.19
C ASP A 158 27.80 -9.23 -15.29
N ILE A 159 28.07 -7.99 -14.90
CA ILE A 159 28.42 -6.88 -15.79
C ILE A 159 29.78 -6.32 -15.41
N SER A 160 30.62 -6.04 -16.40
CA SER A 160 31.97 -5.51 -16.16
C SER A 160 31.95 -4.08 -15.62
N ASP A 161 32.87 -3.77 -14.70
CA ASP A 161 32.98 -2.45 -14.08
C ASP A 161 33.17 -1.33 -15.10
N GLY A 162 33.89 -1.60 -16.21
CA GLY A 162 34.06 -0.63 -17.30
C GLY A 162 32.74 -0.24 -17.96
N ARG A 163 31.82 -1.20 -18.18
CA ARG A 163 30.49 -0.93 -18.74
C ARG A 163 29.63 -0.16 -17.75
N VAL A 164 29.63 -0.57 -16.49
CA VAL A 164 28.87 0.09 -15.42
C VAL A 164 29.37 1.52 -15.20
N ALA A 165 30.68 1.74 -15.13
CA ALA A 165 31.26 3.07 -14.98
C ALA A 165 30.93 3.98 -16.19
N GLY A 166 30.84 3.41 -17.39
CA GLY A 166 30.35 4.10 -18.59
C GLY A 166 28.90 4.57 -18.43
N ALA A 167 28.01 3.65 -18.11
CA ALA A 167 26.59 3.93 -17.88
C ALA A 167 26.38 4.94 -16.73
N ALA A 168 27.07 4.76 -15.60
CA ALA A 168 26.96 5.62 -14.43
C ALA A 168 27.28 7.09 -14.72
N ARG A 169 28.29 7.36 -15.58
CA ARG A 169 28.61 8.73 -15.99
C ARG A 169 27.50 9.39 -16.80
N GLU A 170 26.81 8.63 -17.64
CA GLU A 170 25.70 9.15 -18.44
C GLU A 170 24.45 9.35 -17.56
N LEU A 171 24.11 8.33 -16.78
CA LEU A 171 22.99 8.36 -15.84
C LEU A 171 23.09 9.51 -14.85
N SER A 172 24.29 9.80 -14.33
CA SER A 172 24.48 10.95 -13.43
C SER A 172 24.01 12.27 -14.04
N ARG A 173 24.17 12.47 -15.35
CA ARG A 173 23.72 13.69 -16.03
C ARG A 173 22.21 13.70 -16.24
N ASP A 174 21.63 12.56 -16.61
CA ASP A 174 20.19 12.47 -16.82
C ASP A 174 19.40 12.61 -15.54
N LEU A 175 19.84 11.94 -14.47
CA LEU A 175 19.19 12.05 -13.16
C LEU A 175 19.31 13.47 -12.60
N GLN A 176 20.45 14.15 -12.83
CA GLN A 176 20.57 15.57 -12.47
C GLN A 176 19.55 16.43 -13.21
N ARG A 177 19.31 16.20 -14.50
CA ARG A 177 18.27 16.92 -15.27
C ARG A 177 16.87 16.72 -14.67
N VAL A 178 16.55 15.52 -14.21
CA VAL A 178 15.26 15.24 -13.55
C VAL A 178 15.15 16.02 -12.25
N VAL A 179 16.20 16.00 -11.43
CA VAL A 179 16.29 16.76 -10.18
C VAL A 179 16.17 18.27 -10.42
N ASP A 180 16.85 18.80 -11.43
CA ASP A 180 16.82 20.21 -11.81
C ASP A 180 15.41 20.66 -12.24
N LEU A 181 14.72 19.85 -13.04
CA LEU A 181 13.33 20.14 -13.47
C LEU A 181 12.36 20.15 -12.28
N LEU A 182 12.52 19.19 -11.36
CA LEU A 182 11.70 19.10 -10.14
C LEU A 182 12.05 20.17 -9.09
N GLN A 183 13.23 20.79 -9.20
CA GLN A 183 13.81 21.77 -8.27
C GLN A 183 13.69 21.33 -6.81
N PHE A 184 14.15 20.13 -6.51
CA PHE A 184 14.20 19.62 -5.15
C PHE A 184 15.55 18.96 -4.87
N GLU A 185 15.88 18.83 -3.60
CA GLU A 185 17.08 18.10 -3.15
C GLU A 185 16.63 16.73 -2.63
N PRO A 186 16.92 15.61 -3.33
CA PRO A 186 16.60 14.27 -2.86
C PRO A 186 17.28 14.00 -1.52
N ARG A 187 16.54 13.48 -0.55
CA ARG A 187 17.03 13.18 0.80
C ARG A 187 17.15 11.69 1.05
N LYS A 188 16.38 10.89 0.32
CA LYS A 188 16.43 9.43 0.36
C LYS A 188 17.47 8.92 -0.62
N THR A 189 18.20 7.90 -0.19
CA THR A 189 18.93 7.05 -1.12
C THR A 189 17.95 6.06 -1.73
N PHE A 190 18.01 5.89 -3.04
CA PHE A 190 17.22 4.93 -3.79
C PHE A 190 18.09 3.77 -4.25
N LYS A 191 17.47 2.63 -4.54
CA LYS A 191 18.18 1.45 -5.04
C LYS A 191 17.61 1.00 -6.38
N GLY A 192 18.48 0.74 -7.34
CA GLY A 192 18.13 0.10 -8.60
C GLY A 192 18.77 -1.26 -8.70
N VAL A 193 17.97 -2.33 -8.69
CA VAL A 193 18.47 -3.71 -8.83
C VAL A 193 18.42 -4.11 -10.30
N ILE A 194 19.59 -4.35 -10.88
CA ILE A 194 19.77 -4.61 -12.30
C ILE A 194 20.09 -6.08 -12.53
N TYR A 195 19.13 -6.78 -13.13
CA TYR A 195 19.32 -8.14 -13.61
C TYR A 195 19.92 -8.12 -15.00
N ASN A 196 21.04 -8.83 -15.20
CA ASN A 196 21.79 -8.75 -16.46
C ASN A 196 21.02 -9.40 -17.64
N SER A 197 20.22 -10.44 -17.37
CA SER A 197 19.47 -11.16 -18.40
C SER A 197 17.95 -10.98 -18.25
N TYR A 198 17.23 -11.12 -19.37
CA TYR A 198 15.75 -11.14 -19.38
C TYR A 198 15.20 -12.26 -18.50
N ALA A 199 15.83 -13.44 -18.53
CA ALA A 199 15.37 -14.59 -17.78
C ALA A 199 15.43 -14.35 -16.26
N ASP A 200 16.52 -13.73 -15.79
CA ASP A 200 16.68 -13.41 -14.37
C ASP A 200 15.71 -12.32 -13.92
N ALA A 201 15.54 -11.28 -14.73
CA ALA A 201 14.60 -10.18 -14.47
C ALA A 201 13.14 -10.67 -14.44
N ASN A 202 12.73 -11.45 -15.45
CA ASN A 202 11.37 -11.96 -15.56
C ASN A 202 11.00 -12.96 -14.44
N ALA A 203 12.00 -13.60 -13.82
CA ALA A 203 11.77 -14.48 -12.67
C ALA A 203 11.35 -13.74 -11.39
N VAL A 204 11.58 -12.42 -11.32
CA VAL A 204 11.33 -11.62 -10.11
C VAL A 204 10.37 -10.46 -10.32
N PHE A 205 10.10 -10.10 -11.58
CA PHE A 205 9.11 -9.08 -11.91
C PHE A 205 7.72 -9.44 -11.39
N PRO A 206 6.94 -8.45 -10.94
CA PRO A 206 5.56 -8.68 -10.52
C PRO A 206 4.76 -9.40 -11.60
N VAL A 207 3.97 -10.38 -11.20
CA VAL A 207 3.10 -11.13 -12.12
C VAL A 207 2.08 -10.19 -12.74
N GLN A 208 2.16 -9.99 -14.05
CA GLN A 208 1.11 -9.37 -14.87
C GLN A 208 0.21 -10.44 -15.48
N SER A 209 -0.79 -10.03 -16.29
CA SER A 209 -1.47 -11.01 -17.15
C SER A 209 -0.46 -11.75 -18.03
N GLN A 210 -0.65 -13.06 -18.23
CA GLN A 210 0.25 -13.93 -19.00
C GLN A 210 0.63 -13.30 -20.36
N THR A 211 -0.35 -12.73 -21.07
CA THR A 211 -0.12 -12.04 -22.35
C THR A 211 0.82 -10.84 -22.25
N THR A 212 0.77 -10.07 -21.16
CA THR A 212 1.63 -8.88 -20.98
C THR A 212 3.07 -9.27 -20.62
N THR A 213 3.21 -10.33 -19.81
CA THR A 213 4.48 -10.95 -19.44
C THR A 213 5.16 -11.62 -20.63
N ASP A 214 4.42 -12.42 -21.41
CA ASP A 214 4.95 -13.17 -22.57
C ASP A 214 5.44 -12.24 -23.70
N HIS A 215 4.91 -11.01 -23.78
CA HIS A 215 5.34 -10.00 -24.74
C HIS A 215 6.54 -9.15 -24.29
N GLY A 216 7.05 -9.33 -23.06
CA GLY A 216 8.15 -8.52 -22.54
C GLY A 216 7.83 -7.03 -22.52
N THR A 217 6.57 -6.68 -22.24
CA THR A 217 6.05 -5.31 -22.41
C THR A 217 6.75 -4.30 -21.49
N PHE A 218 7.24 -4.77 -20.34
CA PHE A 218 7.92 -3.96 -19.34
C PHE A 218 9.33 -4.50 -19.10
N ALA A 219 10.29 -3.60 -19.04
CA ALA A 219 11.69 -3.93 -18.82
C ALA A 219 12.21 -3.40 -17.46
N GLY A 220 11.31 -2.81 -16.66
CA GLY A 220 11.56 -2.36 -15.30
C GLY A 220 10.25 -2.16 -14.54
N TYR A 221 10.38 -2.07 -13.21
CA TYR A 221 9.31 -1.72 -12.29
C TYR A 221 9.86 -0.93 -11.12
N ALA A 222 9.29 0.26 -10.86
CA ALA A 222 9.56 1.05 -9.69
C ALA A 222 8.58 0.78 -8.55
N PHE A 223 9.09 0.82 -7.32
CA PHE A 223 8.35 0.70 -6.07
C PHE A 223 8.64 1.91 -5.19
N PRO A 224 8.04 3.09 -5.47
CA PRO A 224 8.40 4.34 -4.80
C PRO A 224 8.23 4.34 -3.28
N GLU A 225 7.25 3.59 -2.76
CA GLU A 225 7.05 3.43 -1.31
C GLU A 225 8.12 2.56 -0.63
N GLN A 226 8.85 1.75 -1.41
CA GLN A 226 9.97 0.92 -0.97
C GLN A 226 11.33 1.58 -1.29
N GLY A 227 11.34 2.64 -2.11
CA GLY A 227 12.57 3.32 -2.53
C GLY A 227 13.44 2.51 -3.49
N VAL A 228 12.85 1.53 -4.18
CA VAL A 228 13.57 0.58 -5.04
C VAL A 228 12.93 0.49 -6.41
N PHE A 229 13.73 0.30 -7.45
CA PHE A 229 13.26 -0.25 -8.72
C PHE A 229 14.04 -1.50 -9.10
N VAL A 230 13.43 -2.35 -9.92
CA VAL A 230 14.08 -3.51 -10.54
C VAL A 230 14.05 -3.32 -12.04
N GLY A 231 15.18 -3.54 -12.71
CA GLY A 231 15.31 -3.33 -14.15
C GLY A 231 16.13 -4.42 -14.83
N GLN A 232 15.91 -4.57 -16.13
CA GLN A 232 16.68 -5.46 -16.98
C GLN A 232 17.83 -4.70 -17.67
N GLY A 233 19.07 -5.14 -17.42
CA GLY A 233 20.27 -4.62 -18.07
C GLY A 233 20.57 -3.15 -17.77
N LEU A 234 21.57 -2.60 -18.46
CA LEU A 234 22.01 -1.20 -18.31
C LEU A 234 21.41 -0.27 -19.36
N ASP A 235 20.17 -0.53 -19.81
CA ASP A 235 19.51 0.41 -20.70
C ASP A 235 19.27 1.72 -19.95
N ARG A 236 19.92 2.77 -20.45
CA ARG A 236 19.90 4.10 -19.87
C ARG A 236 18.49 4.69 -19.82
N ARG A 237 17.64 4.42 -20.83
CA ARG A 237 16.26 4.90 -20.85
C ARG A 237 15.46 4.26 -19.73
N ILE A 238 15.57 2.95 -19.57
CA ILE A 238 14.85 2.21 -18.53
C ILE A 238 15.29 2.70 -17.14
N ILE A 239 16.60 2.79 -16.88
CA ILE A 239 17.08 3.22 -15.56
C ILE A 239 16.62 4.64 -15.22
N VAL A 240 16.65 5.56 -16.19
CA VAL A 240 16.17 6.94 -15.97
C VAL A 240 14.65 6.98 -15.77
N HIS A 241 13.89 6.21 -16.53
CA HIS A 241 12.44 6.07 -16.39
C HIS A 241 12.07 5.61 -14.96
N GLU A 242 12.61 4.47 -14.54
CA GLU A 242 12.30 3.90 -13.22
C GLU A 242 12.79 4.77 -12.07
N SER A 243 13.98 5.38 -12.22
CA SER A 243 14.50 6.33 -11.22
C SER A 243 13.62 7.59 -11.12
N THR A 244 13.00 8.01 -12.22
CA THR A 244 12.13 9.18 -12.24
C THR A 244 10.89 8.95 -11.39
N HIS A 245 10.29 7.75 -11.40
CA HIS A 245 9.17 7.44 -10.47
C HIS A 245 9.56 7.62 -9.00
N LEU A 246 10.75 7.14 -8.61
CA LEU A 246 11.25 7.26 -7.24
C LEU A 246 11.48 8.73 -6.84
N LEU A 247 12.19 9.48 -7.69
CA LEU A 247 12.46 10.90 -7.48
C LEU A 247 11.17 11.74 -7.47
N PHE A 248 10.24 11.45 -8.38
CA PHE A 248 8.97 12.16 -8.50
C PHE A 248 8.11 11.94 -7.26
N ARG A 249 8.01 10.69 -6.78
CA ARG A 249 7.29 10.37 -5.54
C ARG A 249 7.87 11.10 -4.33
N GLU A 250 9.20 11.14 -4.20
CA GLU A 250 9.85 11.87 -3.12
C GLU A 250 9.63 13.37 -3.24
N ALA A 251 9.74 13.92 -4.45
CA ALA A 251 9.50 15.33 -4.71
C ALA A 251 8.07 15.75 -4.36
N LEU A 252 7.06 14.92 -4.63
CA LEU A 252 5.67 15.15 -4.22
C LEU A 252 5.47 15.08 -2.70
N GLY A 253 6.33 14.34 -2.02
CA GLY A 253 6.38 14.30 -0.57
C GLY A 253 5.20 13.57 0.08
N GLU A 254 5.17 13.65 1.39
CA GLU A 254 4.41 12.72 2.22
C GLU A 254 2.90 12.91 2.21
N LYS A 255 2.45 14.13 1.89
CA LYS A 255 1.05 14.56 1.94
C LYS A 255 0.34 14.41 0.60
N ALA A 256 1.08 14.20 -0.48
CA ALA A 256 0.51 14.01 -1.81
C ALA A 256 -0.38 12.77 -1.84
N LEU A 257 -1.51 12.92 -2.54
CA LEU A 257 -2.36 11.80 -2.93
C LEU A 257 -1.75 11.10 -4.16
N ASP A 258 -2.28 9.92 -4.49
CA ASP A 258 -1.89 9.22 -5.71
C ASP A 258 -2.18 10.09 -6.94
N VAL A 259 -1.19 10.19 -7.83
CA VAL A 259 -1.33 10.90 -9.10
C VAL A 259 -1.90 9.96 -10.18
N PRO A 260 -2.59 10.49 -11.20
CA PRO A 260 -2.99 9.69 -12.35
C PRO A 260 -1.79 9.06 -13.04
N ALA A 261 -1.92 7.82 -13.49
CA ALA A 261 -0.86 7.13 -14.23
C ALA A 261 -0.40 7.91 -15.47
N TRP A 262 -1.27 8.66 -16.17
CA TRP A 262 -0.83 9.47 -17.31
C TRP A 262 0.21 10.54 -16.94
N LEU A 263 0.15 11.08 -15.72
CA LEU A 263 1.10 12.08 -15.26
C LEU A 263 2.41 11.43 -14.82
N ASP A 264 2.33 10.35 -14.05
CA ASP A 264 3.50 9.62 -13.54
C ASP A 264 4.33 9.01 -14.68
N GLU A 265 3.69 8.18 -15.51
CA GLU A 265 4.30 7.54 -16.69
C GLU A 265 4.71 8.59 -17.73
N GLY A 266 3.89 9.63 -17.92
CA GLY A 266 4.21 10.70 -18.86
C GLY A 266 5.45 11.48 -18.46
N PHE A 267 5.64 11.74 -17.17
CA PHE A 267 6.81 12.43 -16.64
C PHE A 267 8.05 11.54 -16.63
N ALA A 268 7.91 10.25 -16.31
CA ALA A 268 8.98 9.27 -16.41
C ALA A 268 9.48 9.14 -17.87
N THR A 269 8.57 8.98 -18.84
CA THR A 269 8.93 8.93 -20.26
C THR A 269 9.50 10.26 -20.77
N PHE A 270 8.96 11.41 -20.37
CA PHE A 270 9.53 12.73 -20.71
C PHE A 270 10.98 12.89 -20.19
N SER A 271 11.28 12.23 -19.08
CA SER A 271 12.60 12.23 -18.45
C SER A 271 13.58 11.26 -19.09
N GLU A 272 13.15 10.41 -20.02
CA GLU A 272 14.08 9.52 -20.74
C GLU A 272 15.02 10.32 -21.66
N PRO A 273 16.29 9.87 -21.82
CA PRO A 273 17.21 10.48 -22.77
C PRO A 273 16.79 10.20 -24.22
N ASN A 274 16.86 11.24 -25.06
CA ASN A 274 16.53 11.19 -26.49
C ASN A 274 15.08 10.79 -26.83
N GLU A 275 14.15 10.99 -25.90
CA GLU A 275 12.75 10.67 -26.14
C GLU A 275 12.17 11.53 -27.28
N ARG A 276 11.36 10.91 -28.14
CA ARG A 276 10.74 11.57 -29.31
C ARG A 276 9.24 11.67 -29.11
N ILE A 277 8.79 12.85 -28.69
CA ILE A 277 7.38 13.13 -28.46
C ILE A 277 6.62 13.08 -29.79
N ARG A 278 5.61 12.22 -29.87
CA ARG A 278 4.73 12.12 -31.03
C ARG A 278 3.80 13.33 -31.15
N GLY A 279 3.52 13.72 -32.38
CA GLY A 279 2.64 14.85 -32.68
C GLY A 279 1.21 14.59 -32.19
N ARG A 280 0.57 15.65 -31.65
CA ARG A 280 -0.79 15.59 -31.09
C ARG A 280 -1.82 15.08 -32.11
N GLY A 281 -1.67 15.45 -33.38
CA GLY A 281 -2.54 15.00 -34.49
C GLY A 281 -2.45 13.50 -34.81
N GLU A 282 -1.33 12.84 -34.48
CA GLU A 282 -1.18 11.38 -34.69
C GLU A 282 -1.89 10.56 -33.60
N LEU A 283 -2.09 11.15 -32.43
CA LEU A 283 -2.64 10.49 -31.23
C LEU A 283 -4.11 10.82 -31.00
N TYR A 284 -4.56 11.98 -31.47
CA TYR A 284 -5.94 12.41 -31.38
C TYR A 284 -6.88 11.40 -32.07
N GLY A 285 -7.98 11.04 -31.39
CA GLY A 285 -8.95 10.04 -31.86
C GLY A 285 -8.48 8.57 -31.82
N ARG A 286 -7.23 8.31 -31.42
CA ARG A 286 -6.64 6.96 -31.29
C ARG A 286 -6.29 6.58 -29.85
N THR A 287 -6.60 7.45 -28.90
CA THR A 287 -6.23 7.35 -27.49
C THR A 287 -7.45 7.65 -26.62
N PRO A 288 -7.60 6.99 -25.46
CA PRO A 288 -8.70 7.26 -24.56
C PRO A 288 -8.55 8.65 -23.90
N PRO A 289 -9.64 9.25 -23.37
CA PRO A 289 -9.56 10.55 -22.72
C PRO A 289 -8.74 10.50 -21.43
N LEU A 290 -8.07 11.60 -21.06
CA LEU A 290 -7.16 11.64 -19.90
C LEU A 290 -7.84 11.22 -18.59
N ARG A 291 -9.11 11.56 -18.40
CA ARG A 291 -9.92 11.16 -17.24
C ARG A 291 -10.00 9.65 -17.04
N SER A 292 -9.83 8.86 -18.11
CA SER A 292 -9.82 7.39 -18.05
C SER A 292 -8.43 6.79 -17.90
N MET A 293 -7.37 7.59 -17.98
CA MET A 293 -5.97 7.17 -17.93
C MET A 293 -5.38 7.27 -16.50
N ASN A 294 -6.20 7.04 -15.47
CA ASN A 294 -5.75 7.04 -14.07
C ASN A 294 -4.93 5.80 -13.70
N ARG A 295 -5.01 4.74 -14.50
CA ARG A 295 -4.20 3.52 -14.40
C ARG A 295 -3.76 3.09 -15.79
N VAL A 296 -2.59 2.46 -15.89
CA VAL A 296 -2.18 1.78 -17.11
C VAL A 296 -3.16 0.61 -17.33
N SER A 297 -3.80 0.58 -18.49
CA SER A 297 -4.74 -0.48 -18.86
C SER A 297 -4.74 -0.67 -20.37
N GLY A 298 -5.12 -1.87 -20.81
CA GLY A 298 -5.23 -2.22 -22.22
C GLY A 298 -4.53 -3.54 -22.56
N THR A 299 -4.39 -3.77 -23.85
CA THR A 299 -3.65 -4.87 -24.46
C THR A 299 -2.24 -4.44 -24.83
N PRO A 300 -1.29 -5.36 -25.09
CA PRO A 300 0.05 -5.00 -25.59
C PRO A 300 0.05 -4.10 -26.84
N ARG A 301 -1.00 -4.13 -27.66
CA ARG A 301 -1.16 -3.25 -28.83
C ARG A 301 -1.60 -1.82 -28.49
N THR A 302 -2.27 -1.63 -27.35
CA THR A 302 -2.87 -0.35 -26.94
C THR A 302 -2.09 0.34 -25.84
N ILE A 303 -1.35 -0.40 -25.01
CA ILE A 303 -0.44 0.15 -23.99
C ILE A 303 0.53 1.19 -24.58
N PRO A 304 1.18 0.99 -25.74
CA PRO A 304 2.04 2.04 -26.31
C PRO A 304 1.33 3.37 -26.54
N PHE A 305 0.05 3.37 -26.93
CA PHE A 305 -0.72 4.60 -27.13
C PHE A 305 -1.02 5.34 -25.83
N PHE A 306 -1.16 4.61 -24.71
CA PHE A 306 -1.20 5.23 -23.39
C PHE A 306 0.08 6.04 -23.15
N TYR A 307 1.25 5.41 -23.28
CA TYR A 307 2.55 6.07 -23.07
C TYR A 307 2.76 7.26 -24.03
N TYR A 308 2.47 7.09 -25.33
CA TYR A 308 2.62 8.16 -26.31
C TYR A 308 1.75 9.38 -25.97
N LYS A 309 0.51 9.18 -25.49
CA LYS A 309 -0.34 10.30 -25.06
C LYS A 309 0.17 10.91 -23.75
N SER A 310 0.51 10.09 -22.76
CA SER A 310 1.02 10.55 -21.46
C SER A 310 2.22 11.49 -21.62
N VAL A 311 3.25 11.06 -22.35
CA VAL A 311 4.44 11.90 -22.60
C VAL A 311 4.10 13.15 -23.42
N SER A 312 3.22 13.04 -24.42
CA SER A 312 2.79 14.17 -25.25
C SER A 312 2.03 15.23 -24.45
N VAL A 313 1.24 14.82 -23.47
CA VAL A 313 0.49 15.73 -22.58
C VAL A 313 1.41 16.39 -21.56
N VAL A 314 2.32 15.65 -20.94
CA VAL A 314 3.32 16.24 -20.02
C VAL A 314 4.24 17.21 -20.76
N ALA A 315 4.71 16.84 -21.95
CA ALA A 315 5.45 17.74 -22.83
C ALA A 315 4.64 19.00 -23.16
N TYR A 316 3.34 18.87 -23.47
CA TYR A 316 2.49 20.04 -23.71
C TYR A 316 2.39 20.97 -22.48
N LEU A 317 2.25 20.42 -21.27
CA LEU A 317 2.25 21.23 -20.04
C LEU A 317 3.58 21.96 -19.83
N ILE A 318 4.71 21.31 -20.10
CA ILE A 318 6.05 21.86 -19.85
C ILE A 318 6.49 22.82 -20.97
N GLU A 319 6.32 22.43 -22.23
CA GLU A 319 6.82 23.17 -23.40
C GLU A 319 5.92 24.36 -23.77
N GLU A 320 4.60 24.24 -23.63
CA GLU A 320 3.67 25.34 -23.97
C GLU A 320 3.48 26.32 -22.81
N TYR A 321 3.38 25.81 -21.58
CA TYR A 321 3.08 26.64 -20.40
C TYR A 321 4.28 26.87 -19.48
N GLY A 322 5.43 26.25 -19.75
CA GLY A 322 6.68 26.44 -19.02
C GLY A 322 6.82 25.56 -17.77
N GLU A 323 8.07 25.22 -17.44
CA GLU A 323 8.44 24.43 -16.26
C GLU A 323 7.95 25.05 -14.94
N ASP A 324 7.90 26.39 -14.84
CA ASP A 324 7.41 27.08 -13.63
C ASP A 324 5.94 26.73 -13.34
N ASN A 325 5.08 26.66 -14.36
CA ASN A 325 3.69 26.26 -14.17
C ASN A 325 3.59 24.77 -13.86
N PHE A 326 4.41 23.92 -14.49
CA PHE A 326 4.48 22.51 -14.13
C PHE A 326 4.86 22.32 -12.66
N ARG A 327 5.89 23.02 -12.17
CA ARG A 327 6.30 23.00 -10.75
C ARG A 327 5.21 23.54 -9.83
N ARG A 328 4.52 24.63 -10.18
CA ARG A 328 3.37 25.14 -9.39
C ARG A 328 2.24 24.12 -9.29
N MET A 329 2.00 23.33 -10.34
CA MET A 329 1.03 22.22 -10.28
C MET A 329 1.50 21.14 -9.31
N LEU A 330 2.79 20.76 -9.34
CA LEU A 330 3.36 19.82 -8.38
C LEU A 330 3.26 20.36 -6.93
N ASP A 331 3.42 21.66 -6.72
CA ASP A 331 3.24 22.30 -5.40
C ASP A 331 1.80 22.18 -4.87
N GLU A 332 0.80 22.23 -5.75
CA GLU A 332 -0.58 21.98 -5.35
C GLU A 332 -0.78 20.51 -4.95
N LEU A 333 -0.18 19.57 -5.68
CA LEU A 333 -0.21 18.13 -5.34
C LEU A 333 0.53 17.85 -4.01
N ARG A 334 1.68 18.49 -3.76
CA ARG A 334 2.43 18.43 -2.49
C ARG A 334 1.58 18.84 -1.28
N LYS A 335 0.58 19.70 -1.48
CA LYS A 335 -0.36 20.14 -0.44
C LYS A 335 -1.52 19.15 -0.22
N GLY A 336 -1.52 18.01 -0.91
CA GLY A 336 -2.56 16.98 -0.82
C GLY A 336 -3.79 17.27 -1.66
N ARG A 337 -3.69 18.14 -2.67
CA ARG A 337 -4.78 18.35 -3.63
C ARG A 337 -4.82 17.26 -4.68
N VAL A 338 -6.02 17.00 -5.21
CA VAL A 338 -6.20 16.13 -6.38
C VAL A 338 -5.77 16.85 -7.65
N ILE A 339 -5.48 16.09 -8.71
CA ILE A 339 -5.00 16.61 -10.00
C ILE A 339 -5.96 17.63 -10.62
N GLU A 340 -7.27 17.46 -10.45
CA GLU A 340 -8.29 18.37 -10.98
C GLU A 340 -8.11 19.79 -10.43
N ASP A 341 -8.00 19.90 -9.11
CA ASP A 341 -7.80 21.17 -8.42
C ASP A 341 -6.44 21.77 -8.75
N ALA A 342 -5.39 20.94 -8.85
CA ALA A 342 -4.05 21.39 -9.18
C ALA A 342 -3.99 22.01 -10.59
N LEU A 343 -4.61 21.35 -11.58
CA LEU A 343 -4.71 21.87 -12.94
C LEU A 343 -5.56 23.15 -12.99
N LEU A 344 -6.71 23.15 -12.31
CA LEU A 344 -7.61 24.30 -12.29
C LEU A 344 -6.93 25.53 -11.67
N ASN A 345 -6.23 25.36 -10.55
CA ASN A 345 -5.56 26.46 -9.83
C ASN A 345 -4.39 27.07 -10.61
N VAL A 346 -3.70 26.29 -11.44
CA VAL A 346 -2.47 26.72 -12.11
C VAL A 346 -2.72 27.14 -13.55
N TYR A 347 -3.54 26.37 -14.28
CA TYR A 347 -3.77 26.56 -15.71
C TYR A 347 -5.18 27.06 -16.05
N GLY A 348 -6.11 27.04 -15.08
CA GLY A 348 -7.49 27.48 -15.29
C GLY A 348 -8.35 26.47 -16.05
N PHE A 349 -7.94 25.19 -16.11
CA PHE A 349 -8.72 24.11 -16.70
C PHE A 349 -8.54 22.81 -15.90
N ASP A 350 -9.54 21.95 -15.94
CA ASP A 350 -9.52 20.62 -15.33
C ASP A 350 -8.91 19.58 -16.31
N VAL A 351 -8.97 18.28 -15.96
CA VAL A 351 -8.42 17.20 -16.80
C VAL A 351 -9.10 17.14 -18.18
N ASP A 352 -10.41 17.38 -18.28
CA ASP A 352 -11.12 17.38 -19.57
C ASP A 352 -10.73 18.61 -20.42
N GLY A 353 -10.55 19.75 -19.77
CA GLY A 353 -10.05 20.96 -20.41
C GLY A 353 -8.61 20.80 -20.90
N LEU A 354 -7.73 20.14 -20.14
CA LEU A 354 -6.39 19.77 -20.57
C LEU A 354 -6.44 18.87 -21.81
N ASP A 355 -7.26 17.82 -21.79
CA ASP A 355 -7.36 16.87 -22.90
C ASP A 355 -7.81 17.54 -24.20
N ARG A 356 -8.80 18.45 -24.12
CA ARG A 356 -9.26 19.25 -25.26
C ARG A 356 -8.21 20.22 -25.78
N ARG A 357 -7.54 20.96 -24.87
CA ARG A 357 -6.52 21.94 -25.23
C ARG A 357 -5.31 21.28 -25.88
N TRP A 358 -4.84 20.17 -25.32
CA TRP A 358 -3.81 19.34 -25.91
C TRP A 358 -4.24 18.86 -27.31
N ALA A 359 -5.48 18.40 -27.48
CA ALA A 359 -6.01 18.01 -28.78
C ALA A 359 -6.18 19.17 -29.79
N GLY A 360 -5.99 20.42 -29.38
CA GLY A 360 -6.23 21.60 -30.23
C GLY A 360 -7.71 21.86 -30.53
N LEU A 361 -8.61 21.33 -29.69
CA LEU A 361 -10.05 21.51 -29.84
C LEU A 361 -10.51 22.84 -29.22
N PRO A 362 -11.59 23.45 -29.74
CA PRO A 362 -12.21 24.61 -29.12
C PRO A 362 -12.57 24.32 -27.66
N VAL A 363 -12.21 25.24 -26.79
CA VAL A 363 -12.58 25.19 -25.37
C VAL A 363 -13.90 25.95 -25.23
N GLU A 364 -15.00 25.23 -24.99
CA GLU A 364 -16.23 25.85 -24.49
C GLU A 364 -15.87 26.61 -23.20
N PRO A 365 -16.32 27.87 -23.00
CA PRO A 365 -16.08 28.58 -21.76
C PRO A 365 -16.54 27.69 -20.60
N ALA A 366 -15.69 27.52 -19.58
CA ALA A 366 -16.04 26.74 -18.40
C ALA A 366 -17.44 27.17 -17.94
N ALA A 367 -18.38 26.22 -17.92
CA ALA A 367 -19.72 26.52 -17.44
C ALA A 367 -19.56 27.06 -16.02
N THR A 368 -19.90 28.34 -15.83
CA THR A 368 -20.01 28.95 -14.51
C THR A 368 -20.79 27.95 -13.64
N PRO A 369 -20.28 27.53 -12.47
CA PRO A 369 -21.03 26.59 -11.64
C PRO A 369 -22.43 27.17 -11.45
N ALA A 370 -23.44 26.43 -11.90
CA ALA A 370 -24.82 26.85 -11.76
C ALA A 370 -25.04 27.19 -10.28
N PRO A 371 -25.69 28.32 -9.96
CA PRO A 371 -25.96 28.67 -8.57
C PRO A 371 -26.65 27.49 -7.93
N THR A 372 -26.07 27.00 -6.83
CA THR A 372 -26.61 25.89 -6.07
C THR A 372 -27.99 26.31 -5.57
N VAL A 373 -29.04 25.88 -6.26
CA VAL A 373 -30.40 26.08 -5.78
C VAL A 373 -30.52 25.22 -4.52
N PRO A 374 -30.74 25.79 -3.33
CA PRO A 374 -30.96 24.98 -2.14
C PRO A 374 -32.17 24.08 -2.40
N ARG A 375 -31.97 22.76 -2.29
CA ARG A 375 -33.06 21.78 -2.35
C ARG A 375 -34.05 22.12 -1.25
N SER A 376 -35.17 22.73 -1.63
CA SER A 376 -36.36 22.84 -0.79
C SER A 376 -36.80 21.42 -0.44
N ILE A 377 -36.83 21.13 0.86
CA ILE A 377 -37.32 19.87 1.42
C ILE A 377 -38.81 19.79 1.05
N ILE A 378 -39.15 18.97 0.04
CA ILE A 378 -40.54 18.61 -0.20
C ILE A 378 -40.90 17.49 0.78
N ALA A 379 -41.95 17.76 1.55
CA ALA A 379 -42.54 16.87 2.52
C ALA A 379 -42.84 15.48 1.94
N THR A 380 -42.61 14.47 2.78
CA THR A 380 -43.07 13.08 2.63
C THR A 380 -44.52 13.02 2.18
N GLN A 381 -44.74 12.46 0.98
CA GLN A 381 -46.00 11.85 0.61
C GLN A 381 -45.81 10.34 0.47
N GLU A 382 -46.76 9.66 1.09
CA GLU A 382 -46.95 8.26 1.39
C GLU A 382 -47.05 7.39 0.13
N LEU A 383 -46.29 6.28 0.08
CA LEU A 383 -46.35 5.29 -1.00
C LEU A 383 -47.23 4.12 -0.57
N GLU A 384 -48.38 3.98 -1.24
CA GLU A 384 -49.23 2.78 -1.24
C GLU A 384 -48.59 1.64 -2.06
N PRO A 385 -48.81 0.36 -1.72
CA PRO A 385 -48.11 -0.78 -2.31
C PRO A 385 -48.75 -1.30 -3.61
N LEU A 386 -47.91 -1.63 -4.60
CA LEU A 386 -48.31 -2.27 -5.86
C LEU A 386 -48.36 -3.81 -5.73
N ALA A 387 -49.45 -4.38 -6.25
CA ALA A 387 -49.80 -5.80 -6.22
C ALA A 387 -48.95 -6.68 -7.17
N THR A 388 -48.71 -7.90 -6.72
CA THR A 388 -48.01 -9.02 -7.38
C THR A 388 -48.96 -9.85 -8.25
N VAL A 389 -48.58 -10.20 -9.48
CA VAL A 389 -49.12 -11.38 -10.21
C VAL A 389 -48.00 -12.02 -11.08
N PRO A 390 -47.90 -13.36 -11.18
CA PRO A 390 -46.68 -14.08 -11.58
C PRO A 390 -46.72 -14.64 -13.02
N LEU A 391 -45.55 -15.03 -13.56
CA LEU A 391 -45.44 -15.79 -14.82
C LEU A 391 -44.61 -17.07 -14.63
N GLY A 392 -45.25 -18.20 -14.94
CA GLY A 392 -44.67 -19.52 -15.15
C GLY A 392 -44.61 -19.89 -16.65
N PRO A 393 -44.13 -21.10 -17.02
CA PRO A 393 -43.00 -21.25 -17.97
C PRO A 393 -43.34 -22.00 -19.28
N SER A 394 -42.29 -22.27 -20.08
CA SER A 394 -42.18 -23.13 -21.30
C SER A 394 -42.11 -22.33 -22.62
N GLY A 395 -41.33 -22.62 -23.67
CA GLY A 395 -40.45 -23.73 -24.04
C GLY A 395 -40.35 -23.83 -25.58
N ASN A 396 -39.11 -23.83 -26.12
CA ASN A 396 -38.59 -24.48 -27.35
C ASN A 396 -39.00 -24.12 -28.82
N LYS A 397 -37.95 -24.07 -29.67
CA LYS A 397 -37.77 -24.43 -31.12
C LYS A 397 -38.40 -23.62 -32.28
N GLY A 398 -37.52 -23.24 -33.24
CA GLY A 398 -37.56 -23.74 -34.64
C GLY A 398 -37.96 -22.80 -35.80
N GLU A 399 -37.04 -22.67 -36.77
CA GLU A 399 -37.20 -22.50 -38.26
C GLU A 399 -37.43 -21.14 -38.98
N ALA A 400 -36.38 -20.77 -39.75
CA ALA A 400 -36.21 -20.36 -41.16
C ALA A 400 -37.31 -19.73 -42.07
N SER A 401 -36.90 -18.72 -42.87
CA SER A 401 -37.10 -18.51 -44.35
C SER A 401 -36.87 -17.01 -44.73
N GLU A 402 -35.79 -16.64 -45.44
CA GLU A 402 -35.61 -16.34 -46.90
C GLU A 402 -35.83 -14.87 -47.37
N GLY A 403 -34.92 -14.37 -48.23
CA GLY A 403 -35.25 -13.42 -49.32
C GLY A 403 -34.43 -12.11 -49.47
N SER A 404 -33.35 -12.13 -50.28
CA SER A 404 -32.48 -11.02 -50.80
C SER A 404 -33.15 -10.21 -51.98
N PRO A 405 -32.51 -9.34 -52.84
CA PRO A 405 -31.06 -9.08 -53.11
C PRO A 405 -30.56 -7.70 -53.69
N LEU A 406 -29.24 -7.67 -54.00
CA LEU A 406 -28.42 -6.88 -55.00
C LEU A 406 -27.86 -5.49 -54.59
N ASP A 407 -26.65 -5.02 -54.96
CA ASP A 407 -25.50 -5.54 -55.75
C ASP A 407 -24.28 -4.59 -55.61
N GLY A 408 -23.06 -5.07 -55.94
CA GLY A 408 -21.97 -4.21 -56.46
C GLY A 408 -20.52 -4.48 -56.01
N ILE A 409 -19.81 -5.37 -56.72
CA ILE A 409 -18.33 -5.57 -56.73
C ILE A 409 -17.73 -4.80 -57.94
N PRO A 410 -16.41 -4.48 -58.00
CA PRO A 410 -15.48 -5.39 -58.72
C PRO A 410 -14.06 -5.53 -58.11
N PRO A 411 -13.25 -6.51 -58.59
CA PRO A 411 -11.99 -6.98 -58.00
C PRO A 411 -10.70 -6.46 -58.69
N GLY A 412 -9.54 -6.78 -58.10
CA GLY A 412 -8.20 -6.38 -58.57
C GLY A 412 -7.61 -7.22 -59.73
N PRO A 413 -6.30 -7.05 -60.04
CA PRO A 413 -5.59 -7.95 -60.96
C PRO A 413 -4.43 -8.74 -60.32
N ALA A 414 -4.01 -9.75 -61.07
CA ALA A 414 -3.32 -10.97 -60.67
C ALA A 414 -1.81 -11.03 -61.02
N ALA A 415 -1.24 -12.21 -60.71
CA ALA A 415 0.14 -12.68 -60.66
C ALA A 415 0.94 -12.78 -61.97
N VAL A 416 2.25 -13.05 -61.81
CA VAL A 416 3.10 -13.80 -62.76
C VAL A 416 3.86 -14.89 -61.98
N GLN A 417 3.85 -16.11 -62.52
CA GLN A 417 4.54 -17.33 -62.07
C GLN A 417 5.91 -17.49 -62.75
N ASP A 418 6.81 -18.31 -62.19
CA ASP A 418 7.50 -19.38 -62.94
C ASP A 418 8.18 -20.41 -62.02
N ASP A 419 8.32 -21.61 -62.62
CA ASP A 419 8.56 -22.98 -62.15
C ASP A 419 9.95 -23.28 -61.51
N ASP A 420 10.04 -24.32 -60.66
CA ASP A 420 10.63 -25.64 -61.00
C ASP A 420 10.84 -26.54 -59.74
N SER A 421 10.53 -27.84 -59.87
CA SER A 421 10.67 -28.87 -58.81
C SER A 421 12.03 -29.63 -58.92
N PRO A 422 12.45 -30.52 -57.98
CA PRO A 422 11.83 -31.84 -57.81
C PRO A 422 11.75 -32.40 -56.37
N VAL A 423 10.89 -33.41 -56.28
CA VAL A 423 10.42 -34.19 -55.13
C VAL A 423 11.47 -35.19 -54.62
N SER A 424 11.48 -35.46 -53.32
CA SER A 424 11.86 -36.75 -52.75
C SER A 424 10.87 -37.16 -51.66
N ALA A 425 10.52 -38.44 -51.70
CA ALA A 425 9.34 -39.05 -51.10
C ALA A 425 9.63 -39.76 -49.75
N VAL A 426 8.56 -40.36 -49.18
CA VAL A 426 8.51 -41.45 -48.17
C VAL A 426 8.59 -40.91 -46.71
N THR A 427 7.66 -41.15 -45.76
CA THR A 427 6.68 -42.23 -45.51
C THR A 427 5.52 -41.71 -44.63
N THR A 428 4.30 -42.18 -44.87
CA THR A 428 3.16 -42.10 -43.95
C THR A 428 3.11 -43.32 -43.03
N GLU A 429 2.97 -43.11 -41.71
CA GLU A 429 2.55 -44.13 -40.73
C GLU A 429 1.33 -43.59 -39.93
N PRO A 430 0.34 -44.42 -39.55
CA PRO A 430 -0.98 -43.95 -39.11
C PRO A 430 -1.00 -43.43 -37.66
N ALA A 431 -1.82 -42.39 -37.44
CA ALA A 431 -2.10 -41.86 -36.11
C ALA A 431 -2.83 -42.87 -35.21
N GLN A 432 -2.29 -43.09 -34.00
CA GLN A 432 -2.98 -43.77 -32.92
C GLN A 432 -4.04 -42.84 -32.28
N PRO A 433 -5.22 -43.35 -31.87
CA PRO A 433 -6.23 -42.53 -31.21
C PRO A 433 -5.79 -42.17 -29.78
N GLN A 434 -5.75 -40.87 -29.47
CA GLN A 434 -5.52 -40.37 -28.11
C GLN A 434 -6.71 -40.71 -27.19
N PRO A 435 -6.48 -41.07 -25.90
CA PRO A 435 -7.54 -41.28 -24.93
C PRO A 435 -8.18 -39.95 -24.51
N SER A 436 -9.50 -39.98 -24.31
CA SER A 436 -10.30 -38.83 -23.87
C SER A 436 -9.92 -38.36 -22.45
N PRO A 437 -10.00 -37.05 -22.15
CA PRO A 437 -9.73 -36.52 -20.81
C PRO A 437 -10.81 -36.94 -19.80
N PRO A 438 -10.49 -37.06 -18.50
CA PRO A 438 -11.45 -37.51 -17.50
C PRO A 438 -12.54 -36.46 -17.25
N VAL A 439 -13.77 -36.94 -17.17
CA VAL A 439 -14.98 -36.19 -16.78
C VAL A 439 -14.82 -35.73 -15.33
N ARG A 440 -14.74 -34.42 -15.11
CA ARG A 440 -14.79 -33.81 -13.77
C ARG A 440 -16.22 -33.94 -13.22
N GLY A 441 -16.37 -34.75 -12.17
CA GLY A 441 -17.63 -34.91 -11.43
C GLY A 441 -18.14 -33.58 -10.87
N GLN A 442 -19.47 -33.44 -10.81
CA GLN A 442 -20.14 -32.26 -10.25
C GLN A 442 -19.78 -32.05 -8.77
N PRO A 443 -19.67 -30.80 -8.30
CA PRO A 443 -19.48 -30.53 -6.88
C PRO A 443 -20.75 -30.91 -6.11
N GLN A 444 -20.59 -31.77 -5.09
CA GLN A 444 -21.60 -31.97 -4.05
C GLN A 444 -21.93 -30.61 -3.43
N ARG A 445 -23.23 -30.32 -3.30
CA ARG A 445 -23.70 -29.22 -2.43
C ARG A 445 -23.49 -29.67 -1.00
N ASP A 446 -22.57 -29.02 -0.30
CA ASP A 446 -22.47 -29.13 1.16
C ASP A 446 -23.72 -28.47 1.77
N GLU A 447 -24.56 -29.26 2.42
CA GLU A 447 -25.56 -28.74 3.37
C GLU A 447 -24.83 -28.20 4.61
N PRO A 448 -25.20 -27.03 5.14
CA PRO A 448 -24.55 -26.47 6.33
C PRO A 448 -24.80 -27.36 7.55
N SER A 449 -23.73 -27.63 8.31
CA SER A 449 -23.82 -28.41 9.55
C SER A 449 -24.67 -27.68 10.62
N PRO A 450 -25.42 -28.40 11.46
CA PRO A 450 -26.29 -27.80 12.48
C PRO A 450 -25.54 -27.14 13.65
N PHE A 451 -24.20 -27.02 13.60
CA PHE A 451 -23.37 -26.51 14.70
C PHE A 451 -23.00 -25.02 14.60
N VAL A 452 -23.42 -24.31 13.54
CA VAL A 452 -23.07 -22.88 13.32
C VAL A 452 -23.89 -21.90 14.19
N PHE A 453 -24.84 -22.37 15.01
CA PHE A 453 -25.69 -21.47 15.82
C PHE A 453 -25.32 -21.37 17.31
N ILE A 454 -24.24 -22.00 17.77
CA ILE A 454 -23.88 -22.00 19.21
C ILE A 454 -23.00 -20.80 19.61
N ASP A 455 -22.24 -20.19 18.69
CA ASP A 455 -21.22 -19.20 19.07
C ASP A 455 -21.76 -17.77 19.30
N VAL A 456 -22.89 -17.40 18.72
CA VAL A 456 -23.42 -16.03 18.84
C VAL A 456 -24.08 -15.78 20.21
N TRP A 457 -24.73 -16.80 20.78
CA TRP A 457 -25.41 -16.67 22.08
C TRP A 457 -24.44 -16.70 23.26
N VAL A 458 -23.34 -17.44 23.14
CA VAL A 458 -22.28 -17.47 24.16
C VAL A 458 -21.54 -16.13 24.22
N LEU A 459 -21.19 -15.56 23.05
CA LEU A 459 -20.54 -14.25 22.99
C LEU A 459 -21.46 -13.10 23.47
N ALA A 460 -22.74 -13.14 23.14
CA ALA A 460 -23.72 -12.17 23.65
C ALA A 460 -23.95 -12.30 25.17
N GLY A 461 -23.90 -13.52 25.71
CA GLY A 461 -23.99 -13.78 27.15
C GLY A 461 -22.80 -13.22 27.94
N VAL A 462 -21.57 -13.40 27.42
CA VAL A 462 -20.35 -12.89 28.06
C VAL A 462 -20.30 -11.35 28.02
N ALA A 463 -20.70 -10.72 26.92
CA ALA A 463 -20.78 -9.27 26.81
C ALA A 463 -21.82 -8.67 27.79
N SER A 464 -22.96 -9.34 27.96
CA SER A 464 -24.02 -8.91 28.88
C SER A 464 -23.59 -8.99 30.36
N LEU A 465 -22.83 -10.03 30.72
CA LEU A 465 -22.25 -10.17 32.06
C LEU A 465 -21.21 -9.08 32.37
N ALA A 466 -20.39 -8.68 31.40
CA ALA A 466 -19.42 -7.60 31.58
C ALA A 466 -20.11 -6.24 31.82
N VAL A 467 -21.16 -5.93 31.07
CA VAL A 467 -21.95 -4.69 31.25
C VAL A 467 -22.67 -4.70 32.61
N ALA A 468 -23.24 -5.84 33.01
CA ALA A 468 -23.88 -5.98 34.32
C ALA A 468 -22.88 -5.80 35.48
N ALA A 469 -21.65 -6.32 35.37
CA ALA A 469 -20.61 -6.16 36.38
C ALA A 469 -20.15 -4.69 36.52
N VAL A 470 -20.02 -3.96 35.40
CA VAL A 470 -19.69 -2.53 35.40
C VAL A 470 -20.85 -1.70 35.98
N GLY A 471 -22.09 -2.01 35.61
CA GLY A 471 -23.29 -1.38 36.16
C GLY A 471 -23.42 -1.61 37.67
N PHE A 472 -23.22 -2.85 38.13
CA PHE A 472 -23.25 -3.19 39.56
C PHE A 472 -22.14 -2.46 40.34
N ARG A 473 -20.93 -2.35 39.77
CA ARG A 473 -19.83 -1.58 40.38
C ARG A 473 -20.14 -0.08 40.47
N PHE A 474 -20.82 0.47 39.46
CA PHE A 474 -21.24 1.87 39.46
C PHE A 474 -22.36 2.14 40.49
N ILE A 475 -23.38 1.28 40.53
CA ILE A 475 -24.50 1.37 41.48
C ILE A 475 -24.00 1.16 42.91
N TYR A 476 -23.13 0.16 43.16
CA TYR A 476 -22.52 -0.09 44.45
C TYR A 476 -21.70 1.11 44.94
N ARG A 477 -20.90 1.74 44.06
CA ARG A 477 -20.17 2.98 44.38
C ARG A 477 -21.11 4.15 44.68
N ARG A 478 -22.25 4.25 44.01
CA ARG A 478 -23.22 5.33 44.23
C ARG A 478 -24.03 5.15 45.51
N LEU A 479 -24.46 3.93 45.81
CA LEU A 479 -25.16 3.59 47.05
C LEU A 479 -24.24 3.74 48.28
N ARG A 480 -22.96 3.39 48.16
CA ARG A 480 -21.98 3.60 49.24
C ARG A 480 -21.69 5.08 49.50
N ARG A 481 -21.85 5.95 48.49
CA ARG A 481 -21.74 7.41 48.64
C ARG A 481 -22.96 7.99 49.37
N ASN A 482 -24.18 7.58 48.99
CA ASN A 482 -25.41 8.04 49.68
C ASN A 482 -25.57 7.48 51.10
N SER A 483 -24.96 6.33 51.42
CA SER A 483 -24.90 5.79 52.79
C SER A 483 -24.02 6.62 53.73
N GLN A 484 -23.10 7.44 53.19
CA GLN A 484 -22.22 8.31 53.97
C GLN A 484 -22.88 9.67 54.27
N ASP A 485 -23.82 10.10 53.42
CA ASP A 485 -24.53 11.38 53.55
C ASP A 485 -25.74 11.31 54.51
N ASN A 486 -26.14 10.11 54.96
CA ASN A 486 -27.34 9.90 55.79
C ASN A 486 -27.03 9.66 57.29
N TYR A 487 -25.82 10.00 57.74
CA TYR A 487 -25.43 10.00 59.16
C TYR A 487 -25.14 11.41 59.72
N ASP A 488 -25.36 12.46 58.93
CA ASP A 488 -25.06 13.85 59.32
C ASP A 488 -26.31 14.76 59.29
N SER A 489 -27.48 14.20 59.63
CA SER A 489 -28.71 14.98 59.81
C SER A 489 -29.44 14.63 61.11
N THR A 490 -28.86 15.05 62.24
CA THR A 490 -29.65 15.33 63.45
C THR A 490 -29.08 16.54 64.20
N ALA A 491 -29.95 17.55 64.34
CA ALA A 491 -30.09 18.51 65.44
C ALA A 491 -29.18 19.77 65.50
N ASP A 492 -29.77 20.88 65.00
CA ASP A 492 -30.39 21.97 65.80
C ASP A 492 -29.59 22.96 66.68
N TRP A 493 -29.75 24.23 66.25
CA TRP A 493 -30.09 25.49 66.95
C TRP A 493 -29.06 26.38 67.71
N ASP A 494 -29.31 27.68 67.48
CA ASP A 494 -29.04 28.90 68.27
C ASP A 494 -27.60 29.47 68.27
N ASP A 495 -27.33 30.78 68.16
CA ASP A 495 -28.13 32.02 68.15
C ASP A 495 -27.26 33.17 67.61
N TRP A 496 -27.87 34.22 67.05
CA TRP A 496 -27.27 35.54 66.85
C TRP A 496 -28.09 36.56 67.65
N ASP A 497 -27.47 37.28 68.58
CA ASP A 497 -27.71 38.72 68.81
C ASP A 497 -26.74 39.30 69.88
N CYS A 498 -25.84 40.19 69.43
CA CYS A 498 -25.31 41.42 70.07
C CYS A 498 -24.04 41.90 69.36
#